data_AF-A0A8D8FYD5-F1
#
_entry.id   AF-A0A8D8FYD5-F1
#
_cell.length_a   1.000
_cell.length_b   1.000
_cell.length_c   1.000
_cell.angle_alpha   90.00
_cell.angle_beta   90.00
_cell.angle_gamma   90.00
#
_symmetry.space_group_name_H-M   'P 1'
#
loop_
_entity.id
_entity.type
_entity.pdbx_description
1 polymer ?
#
loop_
_entity_poly.entity_id
_entity_poly.type
_entity_poly.pdbx_seq_one_letter_code
_entity_poly.pdbx_strand_id
1 'polypeptide(L)'
;GEETRKYHPWLSMRGWNWVTVHFKGSVLSFDFDSKKSFEIPLNHVSQCNTGKNEVTAEFHRNDDAPVNLMEMRFHMPISESADTDPVEAFQEQVMKQASVISASGDAIAIFREIHCLTPRGRYDIKVFQSFFQLHGKTYDFKIPTSSVLRLFLLPHKDNRQMFFVISLDPPIKQGQTRYHFLVTLFQMDEETNIELPFTEEELKEKYEDKLTKELSGPVYEVLGKIMKVINNRKLT
;
A
#
# COMPACT_ATOMS: atom_id res chain seq x y z
N GLY A 1 -10.64 -24.47 -39.42
CA GLY A 1 -11.93 -24.69 -38.78
C GLY A 1 -12.16 -23.56 -37.83
N GLU A 2 -13.04 -22.62 -38.20
CA GLU A 2 -13.39 -21.48 -37.35
C GLU A 2 -14.13 -21.98 -36.11
N GLU A 3 -13.50 -21.78 -34.95
CA GLU A 3 -14.11 -22.00 -33.66
C GLU A 3 -15.12 -20.87 -33.44
N THR A 4 -16.41 -21.16 -33.64
CA THR A 4 -17.50 -20.24 -33.39
C THR A 4 -17.46 -19.79 -31.93
N ARG A 5 -17.04 -18.53 -31.68
CA ARG A 5 -17.19 -17.86 -30.39
C ARG A 5 -18.66 -17.94 -29.97
N LYS A 6 -18.96 -18.72 -28.93
CA LYS A 6 -20.29 -18.74 -28.32
C LYS A 6 -20.55 -17.34 -27.75
N TYR A 7 -21.40 -16.57 -28.43
CA TYR A 7 -21.84 -15.27 -27.98
C TYR A 7 -22.70 -15.44 -26.74
N HIS A 8 -22.31 -14.79 -25.63
CA HIS A 8 -23.13 -14.70 -24.44
C HIS A 8 -24.04 -13.47 -24.57
N PRO A 9 -25.35 -13.62 -24.88
CA PRO A 9 -26.24 -12.50 -25.22
C PRO A 9 -26.48 -11.50 -24.08
N TRP A 10 -26.11 -11.88 -22.85
CA TRP A 10 -26.20 -11.08 -21.63
C TRP A 10 -24.97 -10.20 -21.37
N LEU A 11 -23.92 -10.29 -22.20
CA LEU A 11 -22.69 -9.50 -22.09
C LEU A 11 -22.65 -8.36 -23.12
N SER A 12 -22.35 -7.14 -22.67
CA SER A 12 -22.15 -6.01 -23.56
C SER A 12 -20.75 -6.05 -24.19
N MET A 13 -20.67 -6.20 -25.52
CA MET A 13 -19.42 -6.20 -26.29
C MET A 13 -19.22 -4.93 -27.13
N ARG A 14 -20.00 -3.87 -26.87
CA ARG A 14 -20.03 -2.66 -27.70
C ARG A 14 -18.84 -1.72 -27.49
N GLY A 15 -18.07 -1.91 -26.41
CA GLY A 15 -16.94 -1.04 -26.06
C GLY A 15 -17.35 0.35 -25.54
N TRP A 16 -18.61 0.52 -25.12
CA TRP A 16 -19.09 1.77 -24.54
C TRP A 16 -18.76 1.83 -23.04
N ASN A 17 -18.34 3.00 -22.59
CA ASN A 17 -17.89 3.25 -21.21
C ASN A 17 -18.90 4.04 -20.36
N TRP A 18 -20.05 4.41 -20.94
CA TRP A 18 -21.20 4.91 -20.16
C TRP A 18 -21.97 3.73 -19.61
N VAL A 19 -21.75 3.42 -18.34
CA VAL A 19 -22.31 2.25 -17.66
C VAL A 19 -22.90 2.67 -16.32
N THR A 20 -23.98 2.02 -15.93
CA THR A 20 -24.52 2.15 -14.58
C THR A 20 -23.75 1.20 -13.66
N VAL A 21 -23.26 1.73 -12.54
CA VAL A 21 -22.51 0.94 -11.57
C VAL A 21 -23.43 0.52 -10.44
N HIS A 22 -23.39 -0.78 -10.10
CA HIS A 22 -24.18 -1.36 -9.01
C HIS A 22 -23.30 -2.18 -8.07
N PHE A 23 -23.40 -1.91 -6.77
CA PHE A 23 -22.83 -2.76 -5.74
C PHE A 23 -23.75 -3.95 -5.49
N LYS A 24 -23.30 -5.16 -5.85
CA LYS A 24 -24.02 -6.42 -5.67
C LYS A 24 -23.24 -7.28 -4.69
N GLY A 25 -23.49 -7.10 -3.39
CA GLY A 25 -22.73 -7.78 -2.33
C GLY A 25 -21.27 -7.33 -2.32
N SER A 26 -20.34 -8.26 -2.52
CA SER A 26 -18.89 -8.01 -2.60
C SER A 26 -18.39 -7.75 -4.02
N VAL A 27 -19.27 -7.46 -4.97
CA VAL A 27 -18.94 -7.27 -6.38
C VAL A 27 -19.46 -5.93 -6.89
N LEU A 28 -18.61 -5.23 -7.64
CA LEU A 28 -18.94 -4.02 -8.38
C LEU A 28 -19.33 -4.40 -9.81
N SER A 29 -20.61 -4.26 -10.16
CA SER A 29 -21.19 -4.63 -11.47
C SER A 29 -21.33 -3.41 -12.35
N PHE A 30 -20.84 -3.50 -13.58
CA PHE A 30 -20.96 -2.45 -14.60
C PHE A 30 -21.96 -2.91 -15.65
N ASP A 31 -23.14 -2.29 -15.66
CA ASP A 31 -24.26 -2.71 -16.49
C ASP A 31 -24.53 -1.65 -17.57
N PHE A 32 -24.73 -2.10 -18.81
CA PHE A 32 -25.14 -1.29 -19.96
C PHE A 32 -26.42 -1.85 -20.54
N ASP A 33 -27.49 -1.05 -20.61
CA ASP A 33 -28.77 -1.45 -21.22
C ASP A 33 -29.30 -2.79 -20.66
N SER A 34 -29.30 -2.91 -19.32
CA SER A 34 -29.67 -4.13 -18.57
C SER A 34 -28.83 -5.38 -18.87
N LYS A 35 -27.72 -5.23 -19.59
CA LYS A 35 -26.73 -6.28 -19.82
C LYS A 35 -25.49 -6.01 -18.99
N LYS A 36 -24.92 -7.06 -18.40
CA LYS A 36 -23.67 -6.93 -17.65
C LYS A 36 -22.53 -6.71 -18.64
N SER A 37 -21.69 -5.71 -18.41
CA SER A 37 -20.45 -5.53 -19.19
C SER A 37 -19.33 -6.32 -18.54
N PHE A 38 -19.00 -6.00 -17.29
CA PHE A 38 -18.02 -6.72 -16.48
C PHE A 38 -18.29 -6.51 -15.00
N GLU A 39 -17.64 -7.31 -14.17
CA GLU A 39 -17.75 -7.29 -12.72
C GLU A 39 -16.34 -7.23 -12.12
N ILE A 40 -16.19 -6.47 -11.04
CA ILE A 40 -14.96 -6.38 -10.27
C ILE A 40 -15.25 -6.90 -8.85
N PRO A 41 -14.65 -8.02 -8.44
CA PRO A 41 -14.67 -8.46 -7.05
C PRO A 41 -13.98 -7.42 -6.17
N LEU A 42 -14.69 -6.89 -5.17
CA LEU A 42 -14.17 -5.85 -4.28
C LEU A 42 -13.02 -6.38 -3.42
N ASN A 43 -12.98 -7.68 -3.11
CA ASN A 43 -11.85 -8.31 -2.44
C ASN A 43 -10.52 -8.26 -3.24
N HIS A 44 -10.53 -7.91 -4.53
CA HIS A 44 -9.31 -7.66 -5.30
C HIS A 44 -8.86 -6.19 -5.27
N VAL A 45 -9.71 -5.29 -4.80
CA VAL A 45 -9.38 -3.88 -4.61
C VAL A 45 -8.54 -3.74 -3.35
N SER A 46 -7.36 -3.13 -3.48
CA SER A 46 -6.43 -2.86 -2.39
C SER A 46 -6.71 -1.53 -1.72
N GLN A 47 -7.07 -0.51 -2.51
CA GLN A 47 -7.35 0.84 -2.04
C GLN A 47 -8.27 1.58 -3.02
N CYS A 48 -8.99 2.59 -2.53
CA CYS A 48 -9.85 3.45 -3.31
C CYS A 48 -9.61 4.91 -2.91
N ASN A 49 -9.06 5.68 -3.85
CA ASN A 49 -8.69 7.09 -3.66
C ASN A 49 -9.67 8.00 -4.42
N THR A 50 -9.98 9.17 -3.85
CA THR A 50 -10.89 10.16 -4.46
C THR A 50 -10.13 11.31 -5.10
N GLY A 51 -10.71 11.89 -6.14
CA GLY A 51 -10.28 13.11 -6.80
C GLY A 51 -11.48 13.94 -7.23
N LYS A 52 -11.26 15.10 -7.88
CA LYS A 52 -12.37 15.94 -8.34
C LYS A 52 -13.18 15.20 -9.40
N ASN A 53 -14.40 14.79 -9.07
CA ASN A 53 -15.30 14.01 -9.92
C ASN A 53 -14.68 12.68 -10.40
N GLU A 54 -13.73 12.12 -9.66
CA GLU A 54 -13.03 10.90 -10.04
C GLU A 54 -12.85 9.99 -8.83
N VAL A 55 -13.01 8.69 -9.06
CA VAL A 55 -12.64 7.65 -8.10
C VAL A 55 -11.62 6.73 -8.74
N THR A 56 -10.55 6.44 -8.02
CA THR A 56 -9.47 5.56 -8.46
C THR A 56 -9.44 4.31 -7.59
N ALA A 57 -9.77 3.17 -8.17
CA ALA A 57 -9.64 1.85 -7.54
C ALA A 57 -8.28 1.25 -7.90
N GLU A 58 -7.48 0.90 -6.89
CA GLU A 58 -6.20 0.21 -7.03
C GLU A 58 -6.39 -1.27 -6.68
N PHE A 59 -5.65 -2.14 -7.37
CA PHE A 59 -5.81 -3.60 -7.27
C PHE A 59 -4.55 -4.28 -6.75
N HIS A 60 -4.75 -5.37 -6.02
CA HIS A 60 -3.65 -6.25 -5.64
C HIS A 60 -2.97 -6.82 -6.88
N ARG A 61 -1.64 -6.88 -6.84
CA ARG A 61 -0.86 -7.60 -7.84
C ARG A 61 -1.08 -9.11 -7.65
N ASN A 62 -1.37 -9.79 -8.74
CA ASN A 62 -1.37 -11.24 -8.84
C ASN A 62 -0.11 -11.70 -9.58
N ASP A 63 0.85 -12.27 -8.83
CA ASP A 63 2.12 -12.75 -9.38
C ASP A 63 1.97 -13.98 -10.28
N ASP A 64 0.84 -14.70 -10.18
CA ASP A 64 0.52 -15.84 -11.04
C ASP A 64 -0.08 -15.40 -12.39
N ALA A 65 -0.43 -14.13 -12.53
CA ALA A 65 -1.01 -13.58 -13.76
C ALA A 65 0.06 -12.86 -14.61
N PRO A 66 0.16 -13.16 -15.92
CA PRO A 66 1.12 -12.49 -16.80
C PRO A 66 0.77 -11.01 -17.04
N VAL A 67 -0.52 -10.65 -16.91
CA VAL A 67 -1.02 -9.28 -17.06
C VAL A 67 -1.80 -8.92 -15.81
N ASN A 68 -1.46 -7.79 -15.22
CA ASN A 68 -2.07 -7.28 -14.00
C ASN A 68 -2.79 -5.96 -14.26
N LEU A 69 -4.08 -5.90 -13.94
CA LEU A 69 -4.79 -4.64 -13.79
C LEU A 69 -4.32 -4.00 -12.48
N MET A 70 -3.73 -2.81 -12.55
CA MET A 70 -3.15 -2.14 -11.38
C MET A 70 -4.07 -1.06 -10.82
N GLU A 71 -4.71 -0.29 -11.70
CA GLU A 71 -5.52 0.87 -11.36
C GLU A 71 -6.67 0.97 -12.37
N MET A 72 -7.86 1.33 -11.90
CA MET A 72 -8.97 1.80 -12.72
C MET A 72 -9.48 3.12 -12.17
N ARG A 73 -9.63 4.10 -13.06
CA ARG A 73 -10.20 5.40 -12.72
C ARG A 73 -11.57 5.56 -13.36
N PHE A 74 -12.53 5.97 -12.55
CA PHE A 74 -13.90 6.22 -12.95
C PHE A 74 -14.20 7.70 -12.82
N HIS A 75 -14.84 8.26 -13.84
CA HIS A 75 -15.40 9.60 -13.76
C HIS A 75 -16.80 9.54 -13.16
N MET A 76 -17.04 10.34 -12.12
CA MET A 76 -18.33 10.48 -11.47
C MET A 76 -19.02 11.75 -11.98
N PRO A 77 -20.19 11.65 -12.63
CA PRO A 77 -20.92 12.83 -13.09
C PRO A 77 -21.35 13.69 -11.90
N ILE A 78 -21.29 15.01 -12.09
CA ILE A 78 -21.76 15.99 -11.10
C ILE A 78 -23.28 15.87 -11.00
N SER A 79 -23.79 15.59 -9.80
CA SER A 79 -25.22 15.62 -9.52
C SER A 79 -25.51 16.80 -8.59
N GLU A 80 -26.01 17.91 -9.14
CA GLU A 80 -26.40 19.10 -8.36
C GLU A 80 -27.54 18.83 -7.37
N SER A 81 -28.23 17.70 -7.51
CA SER A 81 -29.38 17.29 -6.71
C SER A 81 -29.10 16.16 -5.71
N ALA A 82 -27.83 15.77 -5.51
CA ALA A 82 -27.49 14.71 -4.57
C ALA A 82 -27.17 15.31 -3.19
N ASP A 83 -27.88 14.85 -2.15
CA ASP A 83 -27.63 15.22 -0.75
C ASP A 83 -26.25 14.73 -0.23
N THR A 84 -25.55 13.89 -0.99
CA THR A 84 -24.26 13.30 -0.65
C THR A 84 -23.34 13.32 -1.86
N ASP A 85 -22.05 13.64 -1.67
CA ASP A 85 -21.07 13.62 -2.75
C ASP A 85 -20.97 12.19 -3.33
N PRO A 86 -21.30 11.99 -4.63
CA PRO A 86 -21.26 10.67 -5.25
C PRO A 86 -19.84 10.06 -5.25
N VAL A 87 -18.80 10.88 -5.26
CA VAL A 87 -17.41 10.41 -5.19
C VAL A 87 -17.12 9.78 -3.82
N GLU A 88 -17.52 10.47 -2.75
CA GLU A 88 -17.31 10.00 -1.37
C GLU A 88 -18.16 8.76 -1.08
N ALA A 89 -19.45 8.78 -1.44
CA ALA A 89 -20.36 7.65 -1.23
C ALA A 89 -19.88 6.38 -1.96
N PHE A 90 -19.36 6.53 -3.17
CA PHE A 90 -18.80 5.40 -3.92
C PHE A 90 -17.53 4.87 -3.25
N GLN A 91 -16.61 5.75 -2.85
CA GLN A 91 -15.36 5.35 -2.21
C GLN A 91 -15.62 4.63 -0.89
N GLU A 92 -16.55 5.11 -0.08
CA GLU A 92 -16.94 4.46 1.18
C GLU A 92 -17.47 3.04 0.94
N GLN A 93 -18.34 2.85 -0.06
CA GLN A 93 -18.90 1.54 -0.39
C GLN A 93 -17.84 0.56 -0.90
N VAL A 94 -16.89 1.02 -1.73
CA VAL A 94 -15.76 0.19 -2.16
C VAL A 94 -14.91 -0.19 -0.96
N MET A 95 -14.52 0.76 -0.12
CA MET A 95 -13.63 0.53 1.01
C MET A 95 -14.23 -0.40 2.07
N LYS A 96 -15.56 -0.45 2.21
CA LYS A 96 -16.26 -1.35 3.13
C LYS A 96 -16.08 -2.84 2.81
N GLN A 97 -15.95 -3.17 1.52
CA GLN A 97 -15.84 -4.55 1.03
C GLN A 97 -14.48 -4.84 0.39
N ALA A 98 -13.68 -3.80 0.17
CA ALA A 98 -12.34 -3.94 -0.36
C ALA A 98 -11.55 -4.87 0.57
N SER A 99 -10.74 -5.74 -0.02
CA SER A 99 -9.61 -6.28 0.72
C SER A 99 -8.56 -5.20 0.79
N VAL A 100 -8.92 -4.08 1.43
CA VAL A 100 -7.93 -3.28 2.10
C VAL A 100 -7.21 -4.31 2.93
N ILE A 101 -5.92 -4.51 2.67
CA ILE A 101 -5.12 -5.18 3.66
C ILE A 101 -5.07 -4.15 4.79
N SER A 102 -6.17 -4.07 5.54
CA SER A 102 -6.23 -3.54 6.87
C SER A 102 -5.00 -4.13 7.56
N ALA A 103 -4.36 -3.33 8.38
CA ALA A 103 -3.34 -3.81 9.27
C ALA A 103 -3.93 -4.98 10.09
N SER A 104 -3.87 -6.19 9.54
CA SER A 104 -4.31 -7.43 10.17
C SER A 104 -3.16 -7.79 11.09
N GLY A 105 -3.09 -7.08 12.20
CA GLY A 105 -2.02 -7.13 13.18
C GLY A 105 -1.71 -5.74 13.72
N ASP A 106 -1.47 -5.67 15.02
CA ASP A 106 -0.94 -4.47 15.64
C ASP A 106 0.45 -4.16 15.08
N ALA A 107 0.76 -2.87 14.93
CA ALA A 107 2.08 -2.46 14.47
C ALA A 107 3.13 -2.86 15.52
N ILE A 108 4.18 -3.55 15.09
CA ILE A 108 5.32 -3.94 15.92
C ILE A 108 6.06 -2.70 16.41
N ALA A 109 6.20 -1.70 15.54
CA ALA A 109 6.82 -0.43 15.84
C ALA A 109 6.23 0.67 14.96
N ILE A 110 6.16 1.89 15.49
CA ILE A 110 5.68 3.08 14.76
C ILE A 110 6.70 4.19 14.93
N PHE A 111 7.26 4.64 13.81
CA PHE A 111 8.15 5.81 13.75
C PHE A 111 7.38 6.96 13.11
N ARG A 112 7.25 8.08 13.81
CA ARG A 112 6.40 9.18 13.36
C ARG A 112 7.19 10.28 12.69
N GLU A 113 6.56 10.95 11.74
CA GLU A 113 7.09 12.13 11.04
C GLU A 113 8.47 11.97 10.39
N ILE A 114 8.81 10.77 9.93
CA ILE A 114 10.11 10.48 9.32
C ILE A 114 10.28 11.26 8.03
N HIS A 115 11.37 12.01 7.94
CA HIS A 115 11.70 12.78 6.76
C HIS A 115 12.20 11.86 5.64
N CYS A 116 11.37 11.73 4.60
CA CYS A 116 11.69 10.97 3.41
C CYS A 116 12.10 11.93 2.28
N LEU A 117 13.26 11.68 1.69
CA LEU A 117 13.72 12.34 0.48
C LEU A 117 13.09 11.70 -0.77
N THR A 118 12.77 10.40 -0.70
CA THR A 118 12.16 9.66 -1.80
C THR A 118 11.25 8.55 -1.26
N PRO A 119 9.93 8.57 -1.59
CA PRO A 119 9.16 9.71 -2.08
C PRO A 119 9.31 10.93 -1.16
N ARG A 120 9.30 12.14 -1.72
CA ARG A 120 9.53 13.36 -0.93
C ARG A 120 8.34 13.65 -0.02
N GLY A 121 8.56 13.69 1.29
CA GLY A 121 7.53 14.02 2.26
C GLY A 121 7.92 13.67 3.69
N ARG A 122 6.97 13.88 4.62
CA ARG A 122 7.03 13.29 5.96
C ARG A 122 6.01 12.19 6.06
N TYR A 123 6.44 11.05 6.60
CA TYR A 123 5.64 9.85 6.68
C TYR A 123 5.83 9.18 8.03
N ASP A 124 4.77 8.56 8.52
CA ASP A 124 4.85 7.60 9.61
C ASP A 124 5.23 6.24 9.02
N ILE A 125 6.28 5.62 9.54
CA ILE A 125 6.68 4.26 9.19
C ILE A 125 6.11 3.31 10.24
N LYS A 126 5.12 2.51 9.84
CA LYS A 126 4.51 1.47 10.69
C LYS A 126 5.03 0.12 10.25
N VAL A 127 5.65 -0.63 11.15
CA VAL A 127 6.26 -1.93 10.84
C VAL A 127 5.34 -3.04 11.31
N PHE A 128 5.06 -4.01 10.43
CA PHE A 128 4.28 -5.21 10.72
C PHE A 128 5.10 -6.46 10.38
N GLN A 129 4.57 -7.64 10.70
CA GLN A 129 5.29 -8.91 10.52
C GLN A 129 5.67 -9.20 9.07
N SER A 130 4.80 -8.87 8.11
CA SER A 130 4.96 -9.26 6.69
C SER A 130 5.10 -8.07 5.73
N PHE A 131 4.90 -6.85 6.22
CA PHE A 131 5.00 -5.62 5.44
C PHE A 131 5.29 -4.44 6.38
N PHE A 132 5.73 -3.33 5.82
CA PHE A 132 5.72 -2.05 6.51
C PHE A 132 4.90 -1.04 5.70
N GLN A 133 4.30 -0.08 6.39
CA GLN A 133 3.48 0.96 5.78
C GLN A 133 4.17 2.30 5.92
N LEU A 134 4.24 3.03 4.82
CA LEU A 134 4.64 4.42 4.75
C LEU A 134 3.35 5.27 4.69
N HIS A 135 2.89 5.75 5.83
CA HIS A 135 1.64 6.49 5.98
C HIS A 135 1.91 8.00 5.93
N GLY A 136 1.44 8.66 4.87
CA GLY A 136 1.61 10.09 4.67
C GLY A 136 0.26 10.80 4.60
N LYS A 137 0.29 12.14 4.60
CA LYS A 137 -0.94 12.95 4.50
C LYS A 137 -1.73 12.73 3.21
N THR A 138 -1.01 12.47 2.11
CA THR A 138 -1.62 12.36 0.76
C THR A 138 -1.50 10.95 0.19
N TYR A 139 -0.43 10.24 0.52
CA TYR A 139 -0.14 8.94 -0.03
C TYR A 139 0.21 7.96 1.07
N ASP A 140 -0.33 6.76 0.90
CA ASP A 140 -0.13 5.62 1.75
C ASP A 140 0.48 4.51 0.90
N PHE A 141 1.64 3.98 1.32
CA PHE A 141 2.27 2.86 0.65
C PHE A 141 2.38 1.69 1.60
N LYS A 142 1.80 0.55 1.21
CA LYS A 142 1.97 -0.72 1.91
C LYS A 142 3.03 -1.53 1.18
N ILE A 143 4.13 -1.84 1.86
CA ILE A 143 5.33 -2.38 1.24
C ILE A 143 5.62 -3.75 1.85
N PRO A 144 5.37 -4.84 1.10
CA PRO A 144 5.70 -6.18 1.56
C PRO A 144 7.18 -6.30 1.90
N THR A 145 7.47 -7.00 2.99
CA THR A 145 8.84 -7.31 3.40
C THR A 145 9.59 -8.11 2.32
N SER A 146 8.87 -8.93 1.55
CA SER A 146 9.42 -9.66 0.39
C SER A 146 9.97 -8.74 -0.70
N SER A 147 9.43 -7.53 -0.85
CA SER A 147 9.90 -6.55 -1.82
C SER A 147 11.22 -5.88 -1.42
N VAL A 148 11.66 -6.03 -0.16
CA VAL A 148 12.92 -5.43 0.32
C VAL A 148 14.10 -6.27 -0.15
N LEU A 149 14.92 -5.70 -1.03
CA LEU A 149 16.15 -6.35 -1.51
C LEU A 149 17.33 -6.11 -0.57
N ARG A 150 17.57 -4.85 -0.21
CA ARG A 150 18.72 -4.42 0.62
C ARG A 150 18.38 -3.21 1.48
N LEU A 151 19.05 -3.15 2.61
CA LEU A 151 19.02 -2.02 3.54
C LEU A 151 20.42 -1.43 3.60
N PHE A 152 20.52 -0.10 3.51
CA PHE A 152 21.78 0.62 3.65
C PHE A 152 21.65 1.68 4.73
N LEU A 153 22.68 1.80 5.58
CA LEU A 153 22.80 2.89 6.54
C LEU A 153 24.08 3.67 6.25
N LEU A 154 23.94 4.89 5.76
CA LEU A 154 25.04 5.66 5.20
C LEU A 154 25.20 7.00 5.95
N PRO A 155 26.40 7.32 6.47
CA PRO A 155 26.64 8.63 7.07
C PRO A 155 26.64 9.73 6.00
N HIS A 156 26.02 10.86 6.31
CA HIS A 156 26.13 12.06 5.47
C HIS A 156 27.54 12.65 5.59
N LYS A 157 28.02 13.33 4.54
CA LYS A 157 29.38 13.89 4.45
C LYS A 157 29.76 14.86 5.56
N ASP A 158 28.77 15.49 6.22
CA ASP A 158 28.98 16.43 7.31
C ASP A 158 28.99 15.76 8.70
N ASN A 159 28.77 14.44 8.77
CA ASN A 159 28.66 13.65 9.99
C ASN A 159 27.66 14.22 11.02
N ARG A 160 26.59 14.87 10.56
CA ARG A 160 25.47 15.32 11.40
C ARG A 160 24.18 14.57 11.13
N GLN A 161 24.13 13.92 9.98
CA GLN A 161 22.94 13.25 9.48
C GLN A 161 23.26 11.84 9.03
N MET A 162 22.25 10.99 9.07
CA MET A 162 22.32 9.61 8.59
C MET A 162 21.26 9.40 7.53
N PHE A 163 21.66 8.80 6.42
CA PHE A 163 20.72 8.27 5.43
C PHE A 163 20.39 6.82 5.76
N PHE A 164 19.11 6.48 5.64
CA PHE A 164 18.69 5.09 5.60
C PHE A 164 18.02 4.85 4.25
N VAL A 165 18.53 3.87 3.50
CA VAL A 165 18.09 3.58 2.13
C VAL A 165 17.56 2.16 2.05
N ILE A 166 16.34 2.01 1.54
CA ILE A 166 15.70 0.71 1.32
C ILE A 166 15.56 0.50 -0.17
N SER A 167 16.22 -0.53 -0.70
CA SER A 167 16.07 -0.95 -2.09
C SER A 167 14.86 -1.89 -2.22
N LEU A 168 13.99 -1.57 -3.19
CA LEU A 168 12.72 -2.24 -3.41
C LEU A 168 12.62 -2.86 -4.81
N ASP A 169 12.18 -4.12 -4.85
CA ASP A 169 11.75 -4.81 -6.05
C ASP A 169 10.58 -5.76 -5.71
N PRO A 170 9.36 -5.50 -6.22
CA PRO A 170 8.99 -4.43 -7.14
C PRO A 170 9.04 -3.03 -6.50
N PRO A 171 9.25 -1.96 -7.30
CA PRO A 171 9.19 -0.59 -6.82
C PRO A 171 7.77 -0.21 -6.38
N ILE A 172 7.66 0.70 -5.41
CA ILE A 172 6.37 1.35 -5.12
C ILE A 172 6.04 2.37 -6.22
N LYS A 173 4.75 2.62 -6.42
CA LYS A 173 4.27 3.54 -7.47
C LYS A 173 3.50 4.70 -6.87
N GLN A 174 3.71 5.88 -7.42
CA GLN A 174 2.90 7.05 -7.16
C GLN A 174 2.49 7.64 -8.51
N GLY A 175 1.26 7.33 -8.93
CA GLY A 175 0.83 7.55 -10.31
C GLY A 175 1.77 6.84 -11.29
N GLN A 176 2.37 7.59 -12.23
CA GLN A 176 3.30 7.05 -13.22
C GLN A 176 4.73 6.84 -12.69
N THR A 177 5.09 7.48 -11.56
CA THR A 177 6.45 7.42 -11.02
C THR A 177 6.66 6.14 -10.23
N ARG A 178 7.81 5.50 -10.43
CA ARG A 178 8.23 4.28 -9.72
C ARG A 178 9.42 4.59 -8.82
N TYR A 179 9.32 4.24 -7.55
CA TYR A 179 10.42 4.39 -6.60
C TYR A 179 11.02 3.01 -6.27
N HIS A 180 12.17 2.75 -6.87
CA HIS A 180 13.00 1.58 -6.57
C HIS A 180 13.80 1.72 -5.27
N PHE A 181 13.88 2.92 -4.72
CA PHE A 181 14.58 3.22 -3.49
C PHE A 181 13.71 4.13 -2.63
N LEU A 182 13.56 3.77 -1.35
CA LEU A 182 13.14 4.68 -0.31
C LEU A 182 14.38 5.28 0.32
N VAL A 183 14.40 6.59 0.48
CA VAL A 183 15.53 7.30 1.10
C VAL A 183 14.98 8.17 2.22
N THR A 184 15.41 7.91 3.45
CA THR A 184 15.09 8.74 4.61
C THR A 184 16.34 9.43 5.14
N LEU A 185 16.12 10.53 5.86
CA LEU A 185 17.18 11.36 6.43
C LEU A 185 16.89 11.59 7.92
N PHE A 186 17.83 11.22 8.77
CA PHE A 186 17.78 11.39 10.22
C PHE A 186 18.84 12.36 10.70
N GLN A 187 18.56 13.10 11.77
CA GLN A 187 19.62 13.77 12.52
C GLN A 187 20.26 12.77 13.50
N MET A 188 21.56 12.94 13.79
CA MET A 188 22.27 11.99 14.67
C MET A 188 21.86 12.08 16.15
N ASP A 189 21.32 13.22 16.57
CA ASP A 189 20.82 13.51 17.91
C ASP A 189 19.34 13.13 18.11
N GLU A 190 18.68 12.65 17.06
CA GLU A 190 17.29 12.21 17.13
C GLU A 190 17.23 10.83 17.80
N GLU A 191 16.68 10.76 19.01
CA GLU A 191 16.52 9.52 19.78
C GLU A 191 15.06 9.04 19.83
N THR A 192 14.89 7.74 20.00
CA THR A 192 13.58 7.11 20.22
C THR A 192 13.68 5.98 21.23
N ASN A 193 12.56 5.69 21.89
CA ASN A 193 12.38 4.52 22.73
C ASN A 193 11.10 3.80 22.31
N ILE A 194 11.23 2.52 21.95
CA ILE A 194 10.14 1.68 21.46
C ILE A 194 10.11 0.39 22.29
N GLU A 195 8.95 0.11 22.88
CA GLU A 195 8.61 -1.19 23.47
C GLU A 195 7.92 -2.04 22.40
N LEU A 196 8.50 -3.20 22.09
CA LEU A 196 7.94 -4.14 21.13
C LEU A 196 6.79 -4.94 21.78
N PRO A 197 5.69 -5.20 21.06
CA PRO A 197 4.53 -5.94 21.56
C PRO A 197 4.76 -7.46 21.54
N PHE A 198 5.93 -7.92 21.99
CA PHE A 198 6.30 -9.34 22.05
C PHE A 198 6.66 -9.75 23.47
N THR A 199 6.36 -11.00 23.79
CA THR A 199 6.88 -11.64 25.01
C THR A 199 8.35 -12.06 24.83
N GLU A 200 9.08 -12.26 25.93
CA GLU A 200 10.48 -12.74 25.87
C GLU A 200 10.60 -14.10 25.17
N GLU A 201 9.61 -14.98 25.36
CA GLU A 201 9.54 -16.29 24.71
C GLU A 201 9.40 -16.16 23.18
N GLU A 202 8.52 -15.28 22.71
CA GLU A 202 8.35 -15.03 21.28
C GLU A 202 9.57 -14.36 20.64
N LEU A 203 10.24 -13.45 21.36
CA LEU A 203 11.49 -12.83 20.89
C LEU A 203 12.57 -13.88 20.69
N LYS A 204 12.65 -14.86 21.59
CA LYS A 204 13.60 -15.95 21.53
C LYS A 204 13.29 -16.93 20.40
N GLU A 205 12.03 -17.35 20.28
CA GLU A 205 11.60 -18.34 19.28
C GLU A 205 11.60 -17.78 17.85
N LYS A 206 11.09 -16.55 17.65
CA LYS A 206 10.93 -15.96 16.31
C LYS A 206 12.16 -15.20 15.84
N TYR A 207 12.89 -14.55 16.75
CA TYR A 207 13.96 -13.62 16.39
C TYR A 207 15.34 -13.99 16.92
N GLU A 208 15.49 -15.16 17.56
CA GLU A 208 16.78 -15.67 18.07
C GLU A 208 17.50 -14.64 18.96
N ASP A 209 16.77 -13.94 19.83
CA ASP A 209 17.28 -12.88 20.71
C ASP A 209 17.96 -11.69 20.01
N LYS A 210 17.76 -11.53 18.68
CA LYS A 210 18.29 -10.39 17.91
C LYS A 210 17.58 -9.07 18.23
N LEU A 211 16.36 -9.16 18.77
CA LEU A 211 15.57 -8.03 19.26
C LEU A 211 15.34 -8.16 20.76
N THR A 212 15.42 -7.03 21.45
CA THR A 212 15.06 -6.89 22.86
C THR A 212 13.68 -6.27 22.96
N LYS A 213 12.98 -6.52 24.07
CA LYS A 213 11.63 -5.98 24.30
C LYS A 213 11.60 -4.46 24.26
N GLU A 214 12.58 -3.82 24.89
CA GLU A 214 12.77 -2.37 24.83
C GLU A 214 13.99 -2.05 23.98
N LEU A 215 13.83 -1.07 23.08
CA LEU A 215 14.88 -0.55 22.22
C LEU A 215 14.93 0.96 22.36
N SER A 216 16.06 1.47 22.85
CA SER A 216 16.32 2.90 23.00
C SER A 216 17.63 3.28 22.32
N GLY A 217 17.67 4.46 21.72
CA GLY A 217 18.84 5.01 21.06
C GLY A 217 18.48 5.89 19.86
N PRO A 218 19.47 6.21 18.99
CA PRO A 218 19.22 7.02 17.81
C PRO A 218 18.19 6.37 16.87
N VAL A 219 17.27 7.17 16.31
CA VAL A 219 16.15 6.68 15.49
C VAL A 219 16.63 5.80 14.34
N TYR A 220 17.71 6.20 13.66
CA TYR A 220 18.25 5.45 12.52
C TYR A 220 18.81 4.07 12.92
N GLU A 221 19.34 3.92 14.14
CA GLU A 221 19.83 2.64 14.64
C GLU A 221 18.67 1.72 15.06
N VAL A 222 17.71 2.27 15.79
CA VAL A 222 16.52 1.52 16.25
C VAL A 222 15.70 1.04 15.05
N LEU A 223 15.41 1.92 14.09
CA LEU A 223 14.74 1.57 12.83
C LEU A 223 15.56 0.56 12.04
N GLY A 224 16.86 0.79 11.88
CA GLY A 224 17.75 -0.11 11.14
C GLY A 224 17.78 -1.52 11.74
N LYS A 225 17.85 -1.65 13.07
CA LYS A 225 17.84 -2.94 13.77
C LYS A 225 16.51 -3.67 13.60
N ILE A 226 15.38 -2.99 13.79
CA ILE A 226 14.04 -3.56 13.60
C ILE A 226 13.85 -4.02 12.16
N MET A 227 14.16 -3.16 11.18
CA MET A 227 14.03 -3.47 9.75
C MET A 227 14.97 -4.61 9.31
N LYS A 228 16.19 -4.69 9.85
CA LYS A 228 17.13 -5.78 9.57
C LYS A 228 16.57 -7.14 10.00
N VAL A 229 16.03 -7.20 11.22
CA VAL A 229 15.54 -8.46 11.80
C VAL A 229 14.23 -8.89 11.16
N ILE A 230 13.25 -7.98 11.04
CA ILE A 230 11.93 -8.30 10.47
C ILE A 230 12.04 -8.66 8.99
N ASN A 231 12.87 -7.94 8.22
CA ASN A 231 13.04 -8.26 6.80
C ASN A 231 14.01 -9.42 6.54
N ASN A 232 14.69 -9.93 7.57
CA ASN A 232 15.76 -10.92 7.46
C ASN A 232 16.78 -10.57 6.36
N ARG A 233 17.12 -9.27 6.26
CA ARG A 233 18.09 -8.72 5.30
C ARG A 233 19.29 -8.16 6.04
N LYS A 234 20.48 -8.32 5.46
CA LYS A 234 21.69 -7.69 6.00
C LYS A 234 21.59 -6.17 5.84
N LEU A 235 21.94 -5.44 6.90
CA LEU A 235 22.16 -4.01 6.87
C LEU A 235 23.58 -3.77 6.38
N THR A 236 23.72 -3.07 5.26
CA THR A 236 25.00 -2.75 4.61
C THR A 236 25.44 -1.33 4.93
#